data_AF-A0A6B9ZKZ3-F1
#
_entry.id   AF-A0A6B9ZKZ3-F1
#
_cell.length_a   1.000
_cell.length_b   1.000
_cell.length_c   1.000
_cell.angle_alpha   90.00
_cell.angle_beta   90.00
_cell.angle_gamma   90.00
#
_symmetry.space_group_name_H-M   'P 1'
#
loop_
_entity.id
_entity.type
_entity.pdbx_description
1 polymer ?
#
loop_
_entity_poly.entity_id
_entity_poly.type
_entity_poly.pdbx_seq_one_letter_code
_entity_poly.pdbx_strand_id
1 'polypeptide(L)'
;MKKVIFLLTVAAFMACQETTKQEEKKEEMKEGVEKIGQDVRETAADTKEYVAAQREELQKDLEERKREIDLKMEELKKDGSEKSKKARAKLANLREQIDVKLSDLKSSSGEAWDSTREDIDTLLKRTDKEWDEFKSDFKELFR
;
A
#
# COMPACT_ATOMS: atom_id res chain seq x y z
N MET A 1 49.77 35.81 32.61
CA MET A 1 50.33 35.02 33.73
C MET A 1 49.23 34.18 34.36
N LYS A 2 49.55 32.92 34.69
CA LYS A 2 48.72 31.83 35.30
C LYS A 2 47.72 31.16 34.33
N LYS A 3 48.00 29.97 33.74
CA LYS A 3 48.11 28.58 34.29
C LYS A 3 46.73 28.10 34.79
N VAL A 4 46.14 26.94 34.48
CA VAL A 4 46.59 25.63 33.93
C VAL A 4 45.32 24.76 33.70
N ILE A 5 45.26 24.07 32.55
CA ILE A 5 44.92 22.64 32.27
C ILE A 5 43.71 21.98 32.96
N PHE A 6 42.84 21.36 32.15
CA PHE A 6 42.36 19.95 32.22
C PHE A 6 41.52 19.66 30.95
N LEU A 7 42.11 19.19 29.84
CA LEU A 7 42.24 17.77 29.43
C LEU A 7 41.04 16.88 29.78
N LEU A 8 40.16 16.67 28.79
CA LEU A 8 39.44 15.40 28.58
C LEU A 8 39.17 15.22 27.08
N THR A 9 40.13 14.59 26.41
CA THR A 9 40.00 14.03 25.06
C THR A 9 39.26 12.70 25.13
N VAL A 10 38.08 12.63 24.52
CA VAL A 10 37.50 11.36 24.05
C VAL A 10 37.52 11.41 22.52
N ALA A 11 38.51 10.74 21.95
CA ALA A 11 38.46 10.32 20.56
C ALA A 11 37.79 8.94 20.54
N ALA A 12 36.59 8.86 19.98
CA ALA A 12 36.07 7.64 19.42
C ALA A 12 35.64 7.94 18.00
N PHE A 13 36.25 7.21 17.07
CA PHE A 13 36.09 7.25 15.63
C PHE A 13 34.61 7.26 15.22
N MET A 14 34.15 8.35 14.57
CA MET A 14 33.11 8.26 13.56
C MET A 14 33.79 8.31 12.19
N ALA A 15 34.28 7.14 11.78
CA ALA A 15 34.64 6.89 10.40
C ALA A 15 33.35 6.73 9.59
N CYS A 16 33.29 7.42 8.45
CA CYS A 16 32.52 7.14 7.24
C CYS A 16 31.20 6.39 7.39
N GLN A 17 30.10 7.12 7.19
CA GLN A 17 29.01 6.60 6.36
C GLN A 17 28.34 7.76 5.62
N GLU A 18 28.80 7.99 4.39
CA GLU A 18 27.94 8.53 3.35
C GLU A 18 26.75 7.58 3.17
N THR A 19 25.61 8.14 2.74
CA THR A 19 24.31 7.52 2.41
C THR A 19 23.24 7.46 3.50
N THR A 20 22.71 8.63 3.87
CA THR A 20 21.35 8.80 4.39
C THR A 20 20.63 9.87 3.58
N LYS A 21 20.32 9.52 2.32
CA LYS A 21 19.36 10.23 1.45
C LYS A 21 18.43 9.21 0.79
N GLN A 22 17.93 8.26 1.56
CA GLN A 22 16.98 7.27 1.05
C GLN A 22 15.99 6.77 2.11
N GLU A 23 15.65 7.59 3.11
CA GLU A 23 14.58 7.28 4.06
C GLU A 23 13.36 8.21 3.96
N GLU A 24 13.49 9.43 3.41
CA GLU A 24 12.35 10.36 3.31
C GLU A 24 11.26 9.99 2.30
N LYS A 25 11.46 8.98 1.43
CA LYS A 25 10.43 8.55 0.46
C LYS A 25 9.63 7.31 0.88
N LYS A 26 9.91 6.73 2.05
CA LYS A 26 9.16 5.57 2.55
C LYS A 26 8.14 5.92 3.62
N GLU A 27 8.17 7.14 4.16
CA GLU A 27 7.21 7.61 5.16
C GLU A 27 5.93 8.18 4.54
N GLU A 28 5.98 8.85 3.38
CA GLU A 28 4.77 9.40 2.74
C GLU A 28 3.78 8.32 2.23
N MET A 29 4.22 7.06 2.08
CA MET A 29 3.33 5.97 1.64
C MET A 29 2.70 5.19 2.81
N LYS A 30 3.08 5.50 4.06
CA LYS A 30 2.47 4.92 5.27
C LYS A 30 1.42 5.82 5.92
N GLU A 31 1.41 7.12 5.61
CA GLU A 31 0.44 8.06 6.15
C GLU A 31 -1.00 7.85 5.67
N GLY A 32 -1.23 7.05 4.62
CA GLY A 32 -2.59 6.71 4.16
C GLY A 32 -3.35 5.73 5.07
N VAL A 33 -2.65 4.92 5.88
CA VAL A 33 -3.27 3.81 6.65
C VAL A 33 -3.35 4.09 8.16
N GLU A 34 -2.55 5.02 8.69
CA GLU A 34 -2.44 5.24 10.15
C GLU A 34 -3.45 6.24 10.73
N LYS A 35 -4.36 6.82 9.93
CA LYS A 35 -5.39 7.77 10.42
C LYS A 35 -6.74 7.15 10.84
N ILE A 36 -6.87 5.82 10.85
CA ILE A 36 -8.15 5.12 11.15
C ILE A 36 -8.28 4.79 12.66
N GLY A 37 -7.41 5.31 13.51
CA GLY A 37 -7.39 4.96 14.92
C GLY A 37 -7.09 6.12 15.85
N GLN A 38 -8.03 7.04 16.05
CA GLN A 38 -8.38 7.59 17.38
C GLN A 38 -9.44 8.70 17.32
N ASP A 39 -10.41 8.57 18.23
CA ASP A 39 -11.27 9.61 18.80
C ASP A 39 -12.23 10.39 17.89
N VAL A 40 -13.44 9.85 17.68
CA VAL A 40 -14.65 10.68 17.79
C VAL A 40 -15.80 9.84 18.38
N ARG A 41 -16.36 10.30 19.51
CA ARG A 41 -17.71 9.92 19.94
C ARG A 41 -18.70 10.57 18.97
N GLU A 42 -18.92 9.92 17.84
CA GLU A 42 -19.82 10.41 16.79
C GLU A 42 -21.28 10.06 17.07
N THR A 43 -22.19 10.95 16.69
CA THR A 43 -23.62 10.65 16.70
C THR A 43 -23.95 9.64 15.59
N ALA A 44 -25.09 8.94 15.68
CA ALA A 44 -25.45 7.91 14.70
C ALA A 44 -25.54 8.41 13.24
N ALA A 45 -25.67 9.73 13.02
CA ALA A 45 -25.62 10.36 11.70
C ALA A 45 -24.17 10.47 11.20
N ASP A 46 -23.27 11.01 12.03
CA ASP A 46 -21.85 11.14 11.72
C ASP A 46 -21.20 9.77 11.44
N THR A 47 -21.55 8.73 12.23
CA THR A 47 -21.07 7.36 12.00
C THR A 47 -21.53 6.80 10.64
N LYS A 48 -22.74 7.14 10.18
CA LYS A 48 -23.23 6.69 8.86
C LYS A 48 -22.50 7.39 7.72
N GLU A 49 -22.27 8.69 7.83
CA GLU A 49 -21.52 9.47 6.84
C GLU A 49 -20.06 9.01 6.79
N TYR A 50 -19.43 8.77 7.94
CA TYR A 50 -18.08 8.23 8.04
C TYR A 50 -17.94 6.85 7.40
N VAL A 51 -18.88 5.93 7.67
CA VAL A 51 -18.89 4.59 7.05
C VAL A 51 -19.15 4.69 5.55
N ALA A 52 -20.02 5.60 5.10
CA ALA A 52 -20.27 5.82 3.68
C ALA A 52 -19.02 6.33 2.95
N ALA A 53 -18.29 7.29 3.55
CA ALA A 53 -17.06 7.83 3.00
C ALA A 53 -15.97 6.75 2.88
N GLN A 54 -15.76 5.94 3.93
CA GLN A 54 -14.81 4.83 3.87
C GLN A 54 -15.20 3.78 2.83
N ARG A 55 -16.49 3.48 2.67
CA ARG A 55 -16.96 2.56 1.62
C ARG A 55 -16.64 3.10 0.23
N GLU A 56 -16.87 4.38 0.01
CA GLU A 56 -16.56 5.02 -1.27
C GLU A 56 -15.05 5.01 -1.57
N GLU A 57 -14.22 5.28 -0.55
CA GLU A 57 -12.76 5.22 -0.66
C GLU A 57 -12.27 3.81 -1.02
N LEU A 58 -12.67 2.79 -0.26
CA LEU A 58 -12.32 1.39 -0.57
C LEU A 58 -12.81 0.96 -1.94
N GLN A 59 -13.99 1.42 -2.37
CA GLN A 59 -14.48 1.14 -3.71
C GLN A 59 -13.57 1.76 -4.77
N LYS A 60 -13.15 3.02 -4.60
CA LYS A 60 -12.24 3.70 -5.52
C LYS A 60 -10.89 2.99 -5.60
N ASP A 61 -10.32 2.62 -4.46
CA ASP A 61 -9.03 1.93 -4.39
C ASP A 61 -9.06 0.57 -5.11
N LEU A 62 -10.12 -0.21 -4.88
CA LEU A 62 -10.33 -1.49 -5.56
C LEU A 62 -10.55 -1.30 -7.07
N GLU A 63 -11.34 -0.31 -7.48
CA GLU A 63 -11.59 -0.01 -8.90
C GLU A 63 -10.34 0.51 -9.61
N GLU A 64 -9.51 1.30 -8.94
CA GLU A 64 -8.22 1.76 -9.45
C GLU A 64 -7.25 0.60 -9.61
N ARG A 65 -7.08 -0.22 -8.56
CA ARG A 65 -6.20 -1.40 -8.64
C ARG A 65 -6.63 -2.36 -9.73
N LYS A 66 -7.94 -2.59 -9.89
CA LYS A 66 -8.49 -3.40 -10.99
C LYS A 66 -8.11 -2.84 -12.36
N ARG A 67 -8.23 -1.52 -12.56
CA ARG A 67 -7.85 -0.84 -13.81
C ARG A 67 -6.36 -0.98 -14.10
N GLU A 68 -5.50 -0.81 -13.10
CA GLU A 68 -4.06 -1.01 -13.27
C GLU A 68 -3.72 -2.44 -13.69
N ILE A 69 -4.35 -3.43 -13.05
CA ILE A 69 -4.19 -4.84 -13.39
C ILE A 69 -4.63 -5.10 -14.84
N ASP A 70 -5.79 -4.58 -15.26
CA ASP A 70 -6.29 -4.72 -16.63
C ASP A 70 -5.31 -4.14 -17.66
N LEU A 71 -4.76 -2.95 -17.39
CA LEU A 71 -3.75 -2.32 -18.25
C LEU A 71 -2.48 -3.17 -18.37
N LYS A 72 -1.94 -3.65 -17.23
CA LYS A 72 -0.74 -4.49 -17.24
C LYS A 72 -0.96 -5.83 -17.92
N MET A 73 -2.14 -6.43 -17.79
CA MET A 73 -2.47 -7.64 -18.53
C MET A 73 -2.48 -7.43 -20.04
N GLU A 74 -2.98 -6.29 -20.54
CA GLU A 74 -2.96 -5.96 -21.97
C GLU A 74 -1.55 -5.58 -22.46
N GLU A 75 -0.70 -4.97 -21.63
CA GLU A 75 0.71 -4.76 -21.97
C GLU A 75 1.46 -6.09 -22.12
N LEU A 76 1.32 -7.00 -21.15
CA LEU A 76 1.95 -8.33 -21.16
C LEU A 76 1.49 -9.19 -22.34
N LYS A 77 0.26 -8.98 -22.83
CA LYS A 77 -0.27 -9.67 -24.01
C LYS A 77 0.55 -9.40 -25.26
N LYS A 78 1.18 -8.22 -25.36
CA LYS A 78 2.00 -7.82 -26.50
C LYS A 78 3.33 -8.59 -26.55
N ASP A 79 3.89 -8.94 -25.39
CA ASP A 79 5.13 -9.71 -25.27
C ASP A 79 4.91 -11.20 -25.63
N GLY A 80 3.82 -11.81 -25.16
CA GLY A 80 3.42 -13.16 -25.55
C GLY A 80 4.33 -14.31 -25.09
N SER A 81 5.42 -14.04 -24.37
CA SER A 81 6.29 -15.05 -23.77
C SER A 81 5.57 -15.92 -22.73
N GLU A 82 6.15 -17.08 -22.40
CA GLU A 82 5.63 -17.91 -21.30
C GLU A 82 5.68 -17.19 -19.95
N LYS A 83 6.64 -16.30 -19.75
CA LYS A 83 6.74 -15.48 -18.54
C LYS A 83 5.57 -14.50 -18.47
N SER A 84 5.24 -13.81 -19.56
CA SER A 84 4.11 -12.88 -19.59
C SER A 84 2.76 -13.59 -19.49
N LYS A 85 2.59 -14.77 -20.09
CA LYS A 85 1.39 -15.61 -19.89
C LYS A 85 1.18 -15.99 -18.44
N LYS A 86 2.23 -16.46 -17.74
CA LYS A 86 2.16 -16.80 -16.31
C LYS A 86 1.83 -15.58 -15.45
N ALA A 87 2.44 -14.44 -15.74
CA ALA A 87 2.15 -13.20 -15.01
C ALA A 87 0.70 -12.73 -15.23
N ARG A 88 0.19 -12.81 -16.46
CA ARG A 88 -1.22 -12.51 -16.76
C ARG A 88 -2.18 -13.42 -16.02
N ALA A 89 -1.86 -14.71 -15.86
CA ALA A 89 -2.69 -15.63 -15.09
C ALA A 89 -2.77 -15.23 -13.60
N LYS A 90 -1.63 -14.84 -12.99
CA LYS A 90 -1.59 -14.33 -11.62
C LYS A 90 -2.41 -13.04 -11.48
N LEU A 91 -2.19 -12.08 -12.38
CA LEU A 91 -2.92 -10.81 -12.41
C LEU A 91 -4.44 -11.02 -12.62
N ALA A 92 -4.84 -11.97 -13.46
CA ALA A 92 -6.25 -12.30 -13.67
C ALA A 92 -6.90 -12.85 -12.38
N ASN A 93 -6.19 -13.71 -11.64
CA ASN A 93 -6.68 -14.21 -10.35
C ASN A 93 -6.80 -13.10 -9.30
N LEU A 94 -5.88 -12.12 -9.31
CA LEU A 94 -5.94 -10.98 -8.42
C LEU A 94 -7.13 -10.06 -8.75
N ARG A 95 -7.34 -9.80 -10.05
CA ARG A 95 -8.51 -9.07 -10.56
C ARG A 95 -9.83 -9.71 -10.14
N GLU A 96 -9.93 -11.03 -10.22
CA GLU A 96 -11.12 -11.77 -9.79
C GLU A 96 -11.38 -11.62 -8.29
N GLN A 97 -10.34 -11.69 -7.45
CA GLN A 97 -10.47 -11.46 -6.01
C GLN A 97 -10.92 -10.02 -5.69
N ILE A 98 -10.44 -9.03 -6.45
CA ILE A 98 -10.91 -7.65 -6.35
C ILE A 98 -12.38 -7.53 -6.76
N ASP A 99 -12.81 -8.21 -7.83
CA ASP A 99 -14.21 -8.23 -8.27
C ASP A 99 -15.14 -8.82 -7.20
N VAL A 100 -14.72 -9.90 -6.54
CA VAL A 100 -15.43 -10.47 -5.38
C VAL A 100 -15.53 -9.46 -4.26
N LYS A 101 -14.43 -8.80 -3.88
CA LYS A 101 -14.44 -7.81 -2.79
C LYS A 101 -15.21 -6.54 -3.09
N LEU A 102 -15.27 -6.11 -4.35
CA LEU A 102 -16.17 -5.03 -4.79
C LEU A 102 -17.64 -5.43 -4.62
N SER A 103 -17.99 -6.69 -4.87
CA SER A 103 -19.34 -7.22 -4.64
C SER A 103 -19.67 -7.32 -3.15
N ASP A 104 -18.73 -7.83 -2.34
CA ASP A 104 -18.87 -7.91 -0.89
C ASP A 104 -19.08 -6.51 -0.28
N LEU A 105 -18.26 -5.53 -0.70
CA LEU A 105 -18.39 -4.14 -0.26
C LEU A 105 -19.78 -3.56 -0.53
N LYS A 106 -20.29 -3.76 -1.75
CA LYS A 106 -21.62 -3.27 -2.18
C LYS A 106 -22.77 -3.95 -1.45
N SER A 107 -22.61 -5.21 -1.06
CA SER A 107 -23.64 -6.01 -0.38
C SER A 107 -23.53 -5.99 1.15
N SER A 108 -22.43 -5.48 1.69
CA SER A 108 -22.16 -5.47 3.14
C SER A 108 -23.17 -4.63 3.92
N SER A 109 -23.79 -5.25 4.92
CA SER A 109 -24.57 -4.56 5.94
C SER A 109 -23.66 -3.79 6.90
N GLY A 110 -24.23 -2.93 7.74
CA GLY A 110 -23.47 -2.26 8.80
C GLY A 110 -22.84 -3.25 9.79
N GLU A 111 -23.50 -4.39 10.06
CA GLU A 111 -23.00 -5.43 10.96
C GLU A 111 -21.80 -6.19 10.38
N ALA A 112 -21.74 -6.38 9.06
CA ALA A 112 -20.64 -7.04 8.37
C ALA A 112 -19.51 -6.07 7.97
N TRP A 113 -19.65 -4.78 8.29
CA TRP A 113 -18.75 -3.73 7.79
C TRP A 113 -17.30 -3.95 8.20
N ASP A 114 -17.05 -4.19 9.49
CA ASP A 114 -15.68 -4.31 9.99
C ASP A 114 -14.94 -5.49 9.38
N SER A 115 -15.59 -6.65 9.28
CA SER A 115 -15.01 -7.83 8.62
C SER A 115 -14.80 -7.60 7.12
N THR A 116 -15.73 -6.94 6.44
CA THR A 116 -15.58 -6.62 5.00
C THR A 116 -14.39 -5.69 4.77
N ARG A 117 -14.24 -4.66 5.61
CA ARG A 117 -13.13 -3.71 5.56
C ARG A 117 -11.78 -4.41 5.80
N GLU A 118 -11.69 -5.25 6.84
CA GLU A 118 -10.45 -5.98 7.16
C GLU A 118 -10.03 -6.93 6.04
N ASP A 119 -11.00 -7.62 5.43
CA ASP A 119 -10.76 -8.49 4.28
C ASP A 119 -10.23 -7.72 3.06
N ILE A 120 -10.78 -6.53 2.81
CA ILE A 120 -10.35 -5.65 1.71
C ILE A 120 -8.94 -5.12 1.99
N ASP A 121 -8.67 -4.62 3.19
CA ASP A 121 -7.34 -4.14 3.59
C ASP A 121 -6.28 -5.25 3.46
N THR A 122 -6.62 -6.47 3.89
CA THR A 122 -5.75 -7.64 3.74
C THR A 122 -5.49 -7.96 2.26
N LEU A 123 -6.53 -7.90 1.42
CA LEU A 123 -6.38 -8.10 -0.03
C LEU A 123 -5.48 -7.03 -0.65
N LEU A 124 -5.67 -5.74 -0.30
CA LEU A 124 -4.88 -4.63 -0.83
C LEU A 124 -3.41 -4.75 -0.42
N LYS A 125 -3.12 -5.05 0.85
CA LYS A 125 -1.73 -5.29 1.33
C LYS A 125 -1.05 -6.45 0.61
N ARG A 126 -1.78 -7.55 0.39
CA ARG A 126 -1.25 -8.69 -0.39
C ARG A 126 -1.03 -8.29 -1.85
N THR A 127 -1.97 -7.56 -2.43
CA THR A 127 -1.87 -7.02 -3.79
C THR A 127 -0.63 -6.16 -3.95
N ASP A 128 -0.34 -5.27 -3.00
CA ASP A 128 0.85 -4.41 -3.03
C ASP A 128 2.14 -5.23 -3.03
N LYS A 129 2.20 -6.28 -2.21
CA LYS A 129 3.35 -7.19 -2.18
C LYS A 129 3.53 -7.92 -3.52
N GLU A 130 2.45 -8.50 -4.06
CA GLU A 130 2.48 -9.16 -5.36
C GLU A 130 2.84 -8.18 -6.48
N TRP A 131 2.43 -6.92 -6.35
CA TRP A 131 2.73 -5.84 -7.29
C TRP A 131 4.21 -5.44 -7.24
N ASP A 132 4.82 -5.40 -6.07
CA ASP A 132 6.26 -5.13 -5.92
C ASP A 132 7.11 -6.27 -6.51
N GLU A 133 6.69 -7.52 -6.30
CA GLU A 133 7.30 -8.68 -6.95
C GLU A 133 7.15 -8.59 -8.48
N PHE A 134 5.96 -8.23 -8.95
CA PHE A 134 5.69 -8.04 -10.38
C PHE A 134 6.53 -6.91 -10.99
N LYS A 135 6.67 -5.76 -10.31
CA LYS A 135 7.56 -4.65 -10.72
C LYS A 135 9.00 -5.11 -10.84
N SER A 136 9.48 -5.94 -9.90
CA SER A 136 10.83 -6.50 -9.96
C SER A 136 11.02 -7.40 -11.19
N ASP A 137 10.02 -8.23 -11.49
CA ASP A 137 10.06 -9.16 -12.61
C ASP A 137 9.89 -8.49 -13.97
N PHE A 138 9.16 -7.37 -14.04
CA PHE A 138 8.80 -6.66 -15.27
C PHE A 138 9.14 -5.18 -15.23
N LYS A 139 10.35 -4.83 -14.75
CA LYS A 139 10.82 -3.43 -14.58
C LYS A 139 10.61 -2.56 -15.82
N GLU A 140 10.71 -3.14 -17.01
CA GLU A 140 10.52 -2.44 -18.29
C GLU A 140 9.09 -1.93 -18.52
N LEU A 141 8.07 -2.54 -17.89
CA LEU A 141 6.69 -2.05 -17.94
C LEU A 141 6.44 -0.86 -17.01
N PHE A 142 7.42 -0.49 -16.17
CA PHE A 142 7.29 0.58 -15.17
C PHE A 142 8.29 1.72 -15.40
N ARG A 143 8.87 1.81 -16.61
CA ARG A 143 9.76 2.89 -17.04
C ARG A 143 9.00 4.04 -17.70
#